data_AF-A0A1G1T4N2-F1
#
_entry.id   AF-A0A1G1T4N2-F1
#
_cell.length_a   1.000
_cell.length_b   1.000
_cell.length_c   1.000
_cell.angle_alpha   90.00
_cell.angle_beta   90.00
_cell.angle_gamma   90.00
#
_symmetry.space_group_name_H-M   'P 1'
#
loop_
_entity.id
_entity.type
_entity.pdbx_description
1 polymer ?
#
loop_
_entity_poly.entity_id
_entity_poly.type
_entity_poly.pdbx_seq_one_letter_code
_entity_poly.pdbx_strand_id
1 'polypeptide(L)'
;MFSFLTSFVVVAALWLQGPVAKPGQPAAPAPGTGTQPAKPAAAPIPWSATRRLAIEDFQARPKSYEKLAALTTTDIKAGAACRDFVFTGTVQATFDPALSWFRDPKNFTPQLLRHEQLHFDITEVYARIMRQKLVVFQAKADCAKLQPAFNNLTKGVYAEWDREQNRFDAETNHGLNTVKQDYWEKQTQIKLAQLEAFAAPQ
;
A
#
# COMPACT_ATOMS: atom_id res chain seq x y z
N MET A 1 14.33 -29.57 35.85
CA MET A 1 14.98 -30.37 36.90
C MET A 1 16.36 -29.78 37.14
N PHE A 2 16.64 -29.41 38.41
CA PHE A 2 17.92 -29.02 39.02
C PHE A 2 18.71 -27.89 38.32
N SER A 3 18.64 -26.63 38.78
CA SER A 3 19.11 -26.08 40.08
C SER A 3 20.62 -26.22 40.26
N PHE A 4 21.34 -25.11 40.14
CA PHE A 4 22.61 -24.92 40.84
C PHE A 4 22.48 -23.73 41.79
N LEU A 5 22.54 -24.08 43.07
CA LEU A 5 22.64 -23.21 44.23
C LEU A 5 24.06 -22.64 44.35
N THR A 6 24.10 -21.32 44.58
CA THR A 6 24.84 -20.60 45.63
C THR A 6 26.31 -20.96 45.95
N SER A 7 27.15 -19.92 46.00
CA SER A 7 27.99 -19.68 47.17
C SER A 7 28.38 -18.21 47.30
N PHE A 8 28.01 -17.65 48.46
CA PHE A 8 28.47 -16.37 49.02
C PHE A 8 29.74 -16.60 49.84
N VAL A 9 30.57 -15.55 50.01
CA VAL A 9 31.56 -15.27 51.09
C VAL A 9 32.47 -14.16 50.52
N VAL A 10 32.87 -13.05 51.16
CA VAL A 10 32.71 -12.50 52.51
C VAL A 10 32.89 -10.97 52.42
N VAL A 11 32.20 -10.26 53.31
CA VAL A 11 32.20 -8.81 53.49
C VAL A 11 33.42 -8.37 54.30
N ALA A 12 34.10 -7.30 53.87
CA ALA A 12 34.92 -6.46 54.73
C ALA A 12 34.33 -5.04 54.71
N ALA A 13 33.88 -4.60 55.89
CA ALA A 13 33.28 -3.29 56.10
C ALA A 13 34.37 -2.23 56.34
N LEU A 14 34.25 -1.08 55.66
CA LEU A 14 34.74 0.19 56.19
C LEU A 14 33.59 1.19 56.15
N TRP A 15 33.24 1.68 57.34
CA TRP A 15 32.30 2.75 57.59
C TRP A 15 32.96 4.10 57.31
N LEU A 16 32.31 4.94 56.51
CA LEU A 16 32.46 6.40 56.57
C LEU A 16 31.07 7.02 56.39
N GLN A 17 30.66 7.81 57.39
CA GLN A 17 29.37 8.44 57.50
C GLN A 17 29.20 9.57 56.47
N GLY A 18 28.01 9.68 55.88
CA GLY A 18 27.56 10.84 55.11
C GLY A 18 26.14 11.25 55.57
N PRO A 19 25.78 12.54 55.53
CA PRO A 19 24.67 13.08 56.30
C PRO A 19 23.30 12.82 55.65
N VAL A 20 22.27 12.79 56.50
CA VAL A 20 20.85 12.72 56.15
C VAL A 20 20.30 14.12 55.84
N ALA A 21 19.63 14.30 54.69
CA ALA A 21 18.64 15.35 54.37
C ALA A 21 18.06 15.05 52.96
N LYS A 22 16.82 15.36 52.54
CA LYS A 22 15.49 15.72 53.07
C LYS A 22 14.56 15.61 51.82
N PRO A 23 13.26 15.29 51.92
CA PRO A 23 12.40 15.16 50.74
C PRO A 23 11.86 16.51 50.26
N GLY A 24 11.81 16.70 48.94
CA GLY A 24 10.96 17.71 48.28
C GLY A 24 11.69 18.76 47.42
N GLN A 25 11.76 18.51 46.11
CA GLN A 25 11.63 19.52 45.05
C GLN A 25 11.41 18.82 43.68
N PRO A 26 10.52 19.33 42.81
CA PRO A 26 10.18 18.69 41.55
C PRO A 26 11.30 18.84 40.52
N ALA A 27 11.56 17.77 39.77
CA ALA A 27 12.54 17.71 38.70
C ALA A 27 12.19 18.69 37.56
N ALA A 28 13.21 19.38 37.06
CA ALA A 28 13.11 20.21 35.85
C ALA A 28 12.77 19.33 34.62
N PRO A 29 11.98 19.83 33.65
CA PRO A 29 11.65 19.06 32.47
C PRO A 29 12.86 18.91 31.56
N ALA A 30 13.05 17.68 31.05
CA ALA A 30 14.03 17.36 30.02
C ALA A 30 13.75 18.17 28.73
N PRO A 31 14.78 18.50 27.92
CA PRO A 31 14.60 19.25 26.68
C PRO A 31 13.71 18.47 25.72
N GLY A 32 12.65 19.14 25.25
CA GLY A 32 11.63 18.58 24.39
C GLY A 32 12.21 18.01 23.09
N THR A 33 11.69 16.84 22.71
CA THR A 33 11.80 16.30 21.36
C THR A 33 11.23 17.32 20.38
N GLY A 34 12.11 18.02 19.68
CA GLY A 34 11.71 18.83 18.53
C GLY A 34 11.04 17.94 17.51
N THR A 35 9.72 18.02 17.41
CA THR A 35 8.96 17.40 16.34
C THR A 35 9.37 18.13 15.06
N GLN A 36 10.29 17.53 14.29
CA GLN A 36 10.49 17.96 12.91
C GLN A 36 9.14 17.90 12.19
N PRO A 37 8.74 18.94 11.44
CA PRO A 37 7.51 18.89 10.68
C PRO A 37 7.60 17.71 9.71
N ALA A 38 6.59 16.83 9.75
CA ALA A 38 6.50 15.69 8.85
C ALA A 38 6.56 16.20 7.40
N LYS A 39 7.47 15.64 6.60
CA LYS A 39 7.50 15.86 5.16
C LYS A 39 6.08 15.60 4.60
N PRO A 40 5.51 16.48 3.75
CA PRO A 40 4.22 16.22 3.14
C PRO A 40 4.23 14.85 2.46
N ALA A 41 3.21 14.03 2.73
CA ALA A 41 3.06 12.75 2.07
C ALA A 41 3.01 12.96 0.55
N ALA A 42 3.73 12.14 -0.21
CA ALA A 42 3.73 12.23 -1.66
C ALA A 42 2.32 11.95 -2.22
N ALA A 43 1.94 12.68 -3.26
CA ALA A 43 0.65 12.50 -3.91
C ALA A 43 0.57 11.12 -4.59
N PRO A 44 -0.61 10.48 -4.62
CA PRO A 44 -0.82 9.26 -5.39
C PRO A 44 -0.48 9.46 -6.87
N ILE A 45 0.18 8.47 -7.45
CA ILE A 45 0.64 8.49 -8.84
C ILE A 45 -0.43 7.80 -9.69
N PRO A 46 -1.02 8.45 -10.70
CA PRO A 46 -1.95 7.80 -11.61
C PRO A 46 -1.23 6.82 -12.52
N TRP A 47 -1.91 5.73 -12.90
CA TRP A 47 -1.33 4.76 -13.82
C TRP A 47 -1.06 5.39 -15.18
N SER A 48 0.10 5.07 -15.75
CA SER A 48 0.45 5.50 -17.09
C SER A 48 1.19 4.42 -17.89
N ALA A 49 0.84 4.30 -19.16
CA ALA A 49 1.52 3.40 -20.10
C ALA A 49 2.99 3.79 -20.33
N THR A 50 3.32 5.07 -20.17
CA THR A 50 4.66 5.62 -20.46
C THR A 50 5.50 5.87 -19.22
N ARG A 51 4.91 5.84 -18.01
CA ARG A 51 5.63 6.01 -16.74
C ARG A 51 5.49 4.76 -15.88
N ARG A 52 6.52 3.91 -15.91
CA ARG A 52 6.64 2.76 -14.99
C ARG A 52 7.06 3.23 -13.60
N LEU A 53 6.72 2.44 -12.58
CA LEU A 53 7.19 2.63 -11.22
C LEU A 53 8.71 2.46 -11.17
N ALA A 54 9.33 3.34 -10.40
CA ALA A 54 10.74 3.25 -10.03
C ALA A 54 10.84 3.11 -8.51
N ILE A 55 11.99 2.68 -8.00
CA ILE A 55 12.16 2.43 -6.55
C ILE A 55 11.97 3.70 -5.73
N GLU A 56 12.29 4.85 -6.32
CA GLU A 56 12.12 6.16 -5.73
C GLU A 56 10.65 6.50 -5.45
N ASP A 57 9.71 5.82 -6.13
CA ASP A 57 8.28 5.93 -5.87
C ASP A 57 7.87 5.20 -4.56
N PHE A 58 8.68 4.29 -4.01
CA PHE A 58 8.37 3.53 -2.80
C PHE A 58 8.94 4.23 -1.57
N GLN A 59 8.16 5.15 -0.99
CA GLN A 59 8.63 6.11 0.01
C GLN A 59 8.32 5.70 1.46
N ALA A 60 7.47 4.69 1.65
CA ALA A 60 7.16 4.18 2.98
C ALA A 60 8.29 3.29 3.52
N ARG A 61 8.13 2.81 4.76
CA ARG A 61 8.99 1.79 5.35
C ARG A 61 8.14 0.67 5.93
N PRO A 62 8.57 -0.60 5.82
CA PRO A 62 7.88 -1.69 6.48
C PRO A 62 7.90 -1.49 8.00
N LYS A 63 6.84 -1.95 8.65
CA LYS A 63 6.88 -2.16 10.10
C LYS A 63 7.79 -3.35 10.40
N SER A 64 8.35 -3.38 11.61
CA SER A 64 9.34 -4.40 12.02
C SER A 64 8.83 -5.84 11.93
N TYR A 65 7.52 -6.05 12.05
CA TYR A 65 6.89 -7.36 11.97
C TYR A 65 6.55 -7.82 10.55
N GLU A 66 6.64 -6.94 9.55
CA GLU A 66 6.35 -7.32 8.16
C GLU A 66 7.36 -8.36 7.70
N LYS A 67 6.90 -9.34 6.91
CA LYS A 67 7.77 -10.41 6.36
C LYS A 67 8.02 -10.28 4.86
N LEU A 68 7.22 -9.46 4.16
CA LEU A 68 7.32 -9.29 2.71
C LEU A 68 8.61 -8.55 2.32
N ALA A 69 9.10 -8.79 1.10
CA ALA A 69 10.27 -8.10 0.55
C ALA A 69 9.94 -6.68 0.08
N ALA A 70 8.71 -6.47 -0.39
CA ALA A 70 8.15 -5.19 -0.77
C ALA A 70 6.62 -5.21 -0.57
N LEU A 71 5.99 -4.05 -0.72
CA LEU A 71 4.55 -3.88 -0.76
C LEU A 71 4.20 -2.75 -1.75
N THR A 72 3.29 -3.05 -2.66
CA THR A 72 2.65 -2.08 -3.54
C THR A 72 1.23 -1.80 -3.08
N THR A 73 0.95 -0.55 -2.72
CA THR A 73 -0.41 -0.09 -2.42
C THR A 73 -0.97 0.63 -3.62
N THR A 74 -2.01 0.06 -4.22
CA THR A 74 -2.75 0.66 -5.34
C THR A 74 -4.23 0.78 -5.00
N ASP A 75 -4.95 1.62 -5.76
CA ASP A 75 -6.38 1.85 -5.61
C ASP A 75 -7.03 2.15 -6.96
N ILE A 76 -8.33 1.88 -7.06
CA ILE A 76 -9.18 2.32 -8.16
C ILE A 76 -10.05 3.45 -7.62
N LYS A 77 -9.65 4.70 -7.83
CA LYS A 77 -10.42 5.87 -7.40
C LYS A 77 -11.61 6.08 -8.31
N ALA A 78 -12.79 5.73 -7.82
CA ALA A 78 -14.04 5.81 -8.56
C ALA A 78 -14.97 6.88 -7.98
N GLY A 79 -15.60 7.67 -8.85
CA GLY A 79 -16.56 8.71 -8.48
C GLY A 79 -17.73 8.73 -9.44
N ALA A 80 -18.88 9.18 -8.95
CA ALA A 80 -20.08 9.37 -9.73
C ALA A 80 -20.80 10.64 -9.30
N ALA A 81 -21.35 11.36 -10.26
CA ALA A 81 -22.18 12.53 -10.01
C ALA A 81 -23.27 12.63 -11.08
N CYS A 82 -24.41 13.24 -10.71
CA CYS A 82 -25.37 13.74 -11.68
C CYS A 82 -25.36 15.27 -11.65
N ARG A 83 -25.28 15.89 -12.83
CA ARG A 83 -25.49 17.33 -13.01
C ARG A 83 -26.59 17.51 -14.05
N ASP A 84 -27.63 18.27 -13.72
CA ASP A 84 -28.79 18.47 -14.59
C ASP A 84 -29.38 17.16 -15.13
N PHE A 85 -29.47 16.15 -14.26
CA PHE A 85 -29.92 14.78 -14.57
C PHE A 85 -29.04 14.00 -15.55
N VAL A 86 -27.85 14.51 -15.88
CA VAL A 86 -26.85 13.81 -16.69
C VAL A 86 -25.82 13.17 -15.77
N PHE A 87 -25.69 11.84 -15.87
CA PHE A 87 -24.67 11.09 -15.16
C PHE A 87 -23.26 11.38 -15.70
N THR A 88 -22.31 11.47 -14.78
CA THR A 88 -20.87 11.49 -15.03
C THR A 88 -20.18 10.55 -14.06
N GLY A 89 -19.21 9.79 -14.56
CA GLY A 89 -18.39 8.87 -13.76
C GLY A 89 -16.92 9.09 -14.02
N THR A 90 -16.09 8.97 -12.98
CA THR A 90 -14.64 9.06 -13.06
C THR A 90 -14.03 7.80 -12.47
N VAL A 91 -12.99 7.26 -13.11
CA VAL A 91 -12.26 6.09 -12.60
C VAL A 91 -10.78 6.26 -12.92
N GLN A 92 -9.92 6.13 -11.91
CA GLN A 92 -8.47 6.21 -12.07
C GLN A 92 -7.77 5.13 -11.23
N ALA A 93 -6.90 4.34 -11.85
CA ALA A 93 -5.95 3.52 -11.13
C ALA A 93 -4.84 4.41 -10.56
N THR A 94 -4.55 4.29 -9.27
CA THR A 94 -3.49 5.05 -8.61
C THR A 94 -2.60 4.16 -7.76
N PHE A 95 -1.32 4.50 -7.68
CA PHE A 95 -0.33 3.95 -6.77
C PHE A 95 -0.10 4.96 -5.63
N ASP A 96 0.07 4.48 -4.39
CA ASP A 96 0.34 5.33 -3.22
C ASP A 96 1.80 5.19 -2.76
N PRO A 97 2.66 6.18 -3.06
CA PRO A 97 4.05 6.20 -2.61
C PRO A 97 4.23 6.15 -1.09
N ALA A 98 3.31 6.76 -0.35
CA ALA A 98 3.41 6.92 1.10
C ALA A 98 3.02 5.64 1.86
N LEU A 99 2.42 4.68 1.17
CA LEU A 99 2.04 3.36 1.71
C LEU A 99 2.81 2.20 1.07
N SER A 100 3.57 2.46 0.01
CA SER A 100 4.35 1.45 -0.71
C SER A 100 5.82 1.49 -0.31
N TRP A 101 6.45 0.33 -0.17
CA TRP A 101 7.82 0.22 0.33
C TRP A 101 8.58 -0.98 -0.23
N PHE A 102 9.92 -0.85 -0.27
CA PHE A 102 10.86 -1.98 -0.34
C PHE A 102 11.55 -2.15 1.00
N ARG A 103 11.73 -3.39 1.46
CA ARG A 103 12.42 -3.67 2.73
C ARG A 103 13.88 -3.28 2.67
N ASP A 104 14.54 -3.64 1.58
CA ASP A 104 15.92 -3.27 1.31
C ASP A 104 16.01 -2.60 -0.08
N PRO A 105 15.73 -1.28 -0.16
CA PRO A 105 15.77 -0.55 -1.42
C PRO A 105 17.15 -0.54 -2.08
N LYS A 106 18.23 -0.76 -1.32
CA LYS A 106 19.61 -0.74 -1.85
C LYS A 106 19.99 -2.05 -2.53
N ASN A 107 19.36 -3.15 -2.12
CA ASN A 107 19.62 -4.50 -2.63
C ASN A 107 18.37 -5.13 -3.27
N PHE A 108 17.50 -4.30 -3.86
CA PHE A 108 16.33 -4.79 -4.60
C PHE A 108 16.76 -5.56 -5.86
N THR A 109 15.87 -6.40 -6.39
CA THR A 109 16.08 -7.07 -7.68
C THR A 109 15.15 -6.48 -8.73
N PRO A 110 15.57 -6.36 -10.01
CA PRO A 110 14.69 -5.96 -11.09
C PRO A 110 13.43 -6.84 -11.21
N GLN A 111 13.54 -8.12 -10.85
CA GLN A 111 12.42 -9.07 -10.83
C GLN A 111 11.37 -8.70 -9.79
N LEU A 112 11.79 -8.28 -8.58
CA LEU A 112 10.86 -7.81 -7.57
C LEU A 112 10.15 -6.53 -8.01
N LEU A 113 10.86 -5.57 -8.61
CA LEU A 113 10.22 -4.36 -9.15
C LEU A 113 9.22 -4.67 -10.27
N ARG A 114 9.50 -5.66 -11.13
CA ARG A 114 8.53 -6.14 -12.13
C ARG A 114 7.27 -6.72 -11.48
N HIS A 115 7.42 -7.48 -10.40
CA HIS A 115 6.30 -8.02 -9.63
C HIS A 115 5.42 -6.92 -9.05
N GLU A 116 6.05 -5.96 -8.36
CA GLU A 116 5.38 -4.79 -7.79
C GLU A 116 4.70 -3.91 -8.87
N GLN A 117 5.35 -3.71 -10.02
CA GLN A 117 4.74 -3.02 -11.15
C GLN A 117 3.48 -3.72 -11.68
N LEU A 118 3.47 -5.06 -11.69
CA LEU A 118 2.33 -5.79 -12.24
C LEU A 118 1.08 -5.65 -11.38
N HIS A 119 1.20 -5.49 -10.06
CA HIS A 119 0.07 -5.12 -9.21
C HIS A 119 -0.60 -3.83 -9.69
N PHE A 120 0.18 -2.84 -10.11
CA PHE A 120 -0.35 -1.57 -10.62
C PHE A 120 -0.99 -1.72 -12.00
N ASP A 121 -0.40 -2.53 -12.88
CA ASP A 121 -0.96 -2.83 -14.20
C ASP A 121 -2.29 -3.61 -14.08
N ILE A 122 -2.39 -4.56 -13.14
CA ILE A 122 -3.64 -5.26 -12.81
C ILE A 122 -4.69 -4.28 -12.31
N THR A 123 -4.32 -3.33 -11.44
CA THR A 123 -5.25 -2.26 -11.01
C THR A 123 -5.81 -1.47 -12.20
N GLU A 124 -4.98 -1.11 -13.19
CA GLU A 124 -5.49 -0.44 -14.40
C GLU A 124 -6.41 -1.35 -15.23
N VAL A 125 -6.13 -2.65 -15.36
CA VAL A 125 -7.07 -3.58 -16.02
C VAL A 125 -8.46 -3.46 -15.40
N TYR A 126 -8.55 -3.48 -14.07
CA TYR A 126 -9.83 -3.38 -13.38
C TYR A 126 -10.44 -1.97 -13.39
N ALA A 127 -9.61 -0.93 -13.45
CA ALA A 127 -10.09 0.43 -13.72
C ALA A 127 -10.73 0.53 -15.11
N ARG A 128 -10.13 -0.05 -16.15
CA ARG A 128 -10.70 -0.11 -17.51
C ARG A 128 -12.00 -0.92 -17.55
N ILE A 129 -12.06 -2.06 -16.86
CA ILE A 129 -13.30 -2.84 -16.70
C ILE A 129 -14.40 -2.00 -16.03
N MET A 130 -14.05 -1.24 -15.00
CA MET A 130 -15.01 -0.35 -14.33
C MET A 130 -15.50 0.74 -15.30
N ARG A 131 -14.61 1.41 -16.04
CA ARG A 131 -14.98 2.41 -17.06
C ARG A 131 -15.92 1.81 -18.12
N GLN A 132 -15.63 0.60 -18.61
CA GLN A 132 -16.52 -0.11 -19.52
C GLN A 132 -17.92 -0.33 -18.92
N LYS A 133 -18.00 -0.80 -17.68
CA LYS A 133 -19.30 -0.99 -17.00
C LYS A 133 -20.03 0.34 -16.80
N LEU A 134 -19.31 1.44 -16.56
CA LEU A 134 -19.91 2.77 -16.40
C LEU A 134 -20.51 3.33 -17.70
N VAL A 135 -20.02 2.96 -18.89
CA VAL A 135 -20.66 3.31 -20.17
C VAL A 135 -22.08 2.75 -20.24
N VAL A 136 -22.25 1.48 -19.85
CA VAL A 136 -23.58 0.84 -19.82
C VAL A 136 -24.44 1.42 -18.69
N PHE A 137 -23.83 1.70 -17.54
CA PHE A 137 -24.50 2.31 -16.40
C PHE A 137 -25.08 3.69 -16.75
N GLN A 138 -24.32 4.53 -17.45
CA GLN A 138 -24.73 5.88 -17.85
C GLN A 138 -26.04 5.87 -18.65
N ALA A 139 -26.22 4.91 -19.56
CA ALA A 139 -27.44 4.79 -20.36
C ALA A 139 -28.70 4.45 -19.55
N LYS A 140 -28.54 3.99 -18.30
CA LYS A 140 -29.63 3.53 -17.43
C LYS A 140 -29.63 4.25 -16.08
N ALA A 141 -28.79 5.25 -15.90
CA ALA A 141 -28.56 5.88 -14.61
C ALA A 141 -29.83 6.62 -14.17
N ASP A 142 -30.38 6.21 -13.03
CA ASP A 142 -31.40 6.96 -12.31
C ASP A 142 -30.70 7.85 -11.29
N CYS A 143 -30.67 9.16 -11.55
CA CYS A 143 -30.02 10.12 -10.67
C CYS A 143 -30.62 10.15 -9.24
N ALA A 144 -31.89 9.79 -9.06
CA ALA A 144 -32.50 9.68 -7.73
C ALA A 144 -31.97 8.46 -6.94
N LYS A 145 -31.41 7.46 -7.63
CA LYS A 145 -30.88 6.21 -7.04
C LYS A 145 -29.41 5.99 -7.39
N LEU A 146 -28.69 7.08 -7.70
CA LEU A 146 -27.32 7.01 -8.19
C LEU A 146 -26.39 6.29 -7.21
N GLN A 147 -26.35 6.73 -5.95
CA GLN A 147 -25.35 6.24 -4.99
C GLN A 147 -25.49 4.73 -4.72
N PRO A 148 -26.68 4.18 -4.40
CA PRO A 148 -26.82 2.74 -4.20
C PRO A 148 -26.46 1.93 -5.45
N ALA A 149 -26.88 2.38 -6.63
CA ALA A 149 -26.62 1.68 -7.89
C ALA A 149 -25.11 1.69 -8.25
N PHE A 150 -24.46 2.85 -8.10
CA PHE A 150 -23.02 3.00 -8.30
C PHE A 150 -22.22 2.15 -7.31
N ASN A 151 -22.56 2.19 -6.02
CA ASN A 151 -21.90 1.38 -4.99
C ASN A 151 -22.02 -0.12 -5.28
N ASN A 152 -23.18 -0.59 -5.74
CA ASN A 152 -23.35 -1.99 -6.09
C ASN A 152 -22.47 -2.40 -7.29
N LEU A 153 -22.41 -1.55 -8.32
CA LEU A 153 -21.55 -1.79 -9.49
C LEU A 153 -20.07 -1.82 -9.11
N THR A 154 -19.59 -0.81 -8.38
CA THR A 154 -18.17 -0.70 -8.03
C THR A 154 -17.73 -1.78 -7.06
N LYS A 155 -18.57 -2.14 -6.06
CA LYS A 155 -18.30 -3.24 -5.13
C LYS A 155 -17.96 -4.55 -5.85
N GLY A 156 -18.68 -4.88 -6.91
CA GLY A 156 -18.41 -6.08 -7.71
C GLY A 156 -17.02 -6.05 -8.34
N VAL A 157 -16.65 -4.92 -8.94
CA VAL A 157 -15.33 -4.75 -9.58
C VAL A 157 -14.20 -4.76 -8.56
N TYR A 158 -14.36 -4.06 -7.42
CA TYR A 158 -13.35 -4.09 -6.35
C TYR A 158 -13.12 -5.50 -5.82
N ALA A 159 -14.18 -6.28 -5.64
CA ALA A 159 -14.05 -7.66 -5.18
C ALA A 159 -13.37 -8.56 -6.22
N GLU A 160 -13.61 -8.36 -7.52
CA GLU A 160 -12.90 -9.09 -8.58
C GLU A 160 -11.42 -8.70 -8.67
N TRP A 161 -11.12 -7.40 -8.54
CA TRP A 161 -9.77 -6.88 -8.53
C TRP A 161 -8.95 -7.45 -7.37
N ASP A 162 -9.48 -7.41 -6.15
CA ASP A 162 -8.84 -7.99 -4.96
C ASP A 162 -8.56 -9.50 -5.13
N ARG A 163 -9.53 -10.25 -5.68
CA ARG A 163 -9.32 -11.67 -5.98
C ARG A 163 -8.20 -11.89 -7.00
N GLU A 164 -8.10 -11.05 -8.03
CA GLU A 164 -7.06 -11.20 -9.04
C GLU A 164 -5.67 -10.83 -8.49
N GLN A 165 -5.56 -9.78 -7.67
CA GLN A 165 -4.32 -9.42 -6.98
C GLN A 165 -3.82 -10.58 -6.11
N ASN A 166 -4.70 -11.12 -5.26
CA ASN A 166 -4.37 -12.26 -4.39
C ASN A 166 -4.00 -13.52 -5.19
N ARG A 167 -4.67 -13.75 -6.33
CA ARG A 167 -4.38 -14.88 -7.21
C ARG A 167 -3.02 -14.72 -7.89
N PHE A 168 -2.68 -13.52 -8.35
CA PHE A 168 -1.38 -13.22 -8.93
C PHE A 168 -0.25 -13.47 -7.92
N ASP A 169 -0.39 -12.96 -6.71
CA ASP A 169 0.54 -13.22 -5.60
C ASP A 169 0.73 -14.72 -5.36
N ALA A 170 -0.38 -15.45 -5.19
CA ALA A 170 -0.35 -16.88 -4.89
C ALA A 170 0.27 -17.70 -6.04
N GLU A 171 -0.13 -17.46 -7.28
CA GLU A 171 0.36 -18.23 -8.44
C GLU A 171 1.82 -17.94 -8.76
N THR A 172 2.30 -16.71 -8.49
CA THR A 172 3.71 -16.37 -8.68
C THR A 172 4.58 -16.69 -7.48
N ASN A 173 4.00 -17.21 -6.39
CA ASN A 173 4.68 -17.35 -5.10
C ASN A 173 5.36 -16.03 -4.69
N HIS A 174 4.57 -14.94 -4.69
CA HIS A 174 5.03 -13.57 -4.41
C HIS A 174 6.25 -13.17 -5.27
N GLY A 175 6.16 -13.43 -6.58
CA GLY A 175 7.20 -13.10 -7.56
C GLY A 175 8.39 -14.07 -7.65
N LEU A 176 8.43 -15.13 -6.83
CA LEU A 176 9.52 -16.12 -6.86
C LEU A 176 9.42 -17.13 -8.02
N ASN A 177 8.23 -17.33 -8.58
CA ASN A 177 7.99 -18.19 -9.74
C ASN A 177 8.00 -17.34 -11.02
N THR A 178 9.16 -17.27 -11.67
CA THR A 178 9.40 -16.45 -12.87
C THR A 178 8.55 -16.87 -14.07
N VAL A 179 8.32 -18.17 -14.26
CA VAL A 179 7.47 -18.68 -15.36
C VAL A 179 6.03 -18.18 -15.21
N LYS A 180 5.51 -18.20 -13.98
CA LYS A 180 4.19 -17.66 -13.67
C LYS A 180 4.15 -16.13 -13.76
N GLN A 181 5.20 -15.44 -13.29
CA GLN A 181 5.34 -13.99 -13.44
C GLN A 181 5.24 -13.57 -14.91
N ASP A 182 6.01 -14.19 -15.81
CA ASP A 182 6.00 -13.88 -17.24
C ASP A 182 4.63 -14.17 -17.90
N TYR A 183 3.96 -15.26 -17.47
CA TYR A 183 2.60 -15.56 -17.90
C TYR A 183 1.63 -14.44 -17.52
N TRP A 184 1.65 -14.00 -16.25
CA TRP A 184 0.78 -12.95 -15.73
C TRP A 184 1.04 -11.60 -16.40
N GLU A 185 2.31 -11.25 -16.62
CA GLU A 185 2.68 -10.04 -17.36
C GLU A 185 2.07 -10.06 -18.76
N LYS A 186 2.23 -11.16 -19.50
CA LYS A 186 1.65 -11.30 -20.84
C LYS A 186 0.12 -11.23 -20.82
N GLN A 187 -0.54 -11.92 -19.90
CA GLN A 187 -2.00 -11.88 -19.80
C GLN A 187 -2.52 -10.49 -19.46
N THR A 188 -1.85 -9.78 -18.55
CA THR A 188 -2.22 -8.41 -18.15
C THR A 188 -2.09 -7.46 -19.33
N GLN A 189 -1.02 -7.55 -20.12
CA GLN A 189 -0.86 -6.73 -21.33
C GLN A 189 -1.94 -7.03 -22.39
N ILE A 190 -2.32 -8.31 -22.57
CA ILE A 190 -3.42 -8.68 -23.46
C ILE A 190 -4.74 -8.05 -22.97
N LYS A 191 -5.04 -8.13 -21.67
CA LYS A 191 -6.26 -7.54 -21.09
C LYS A 191 -6.28 -6.02 -21.24
N LEU A 192 -5.15 -5.34 -20.99
CA LEU A 192 -5.03 -3.91 -21.20
C LEU A 192 -5.34 -3.54 -22.65
N ALA A 193 -4.71 -4.23 -23.62
CA ALA A 193 -4.93 -3.99 -25.05
C ALA A 193 -6.38 -4.26 -25.49
N GLN A 194 -7.02 -5.32 -24.99
CA GLN A 194 -8.43 -5.62 -25.25
C GLN A 194 -9.38 -4.54 -24.73
N LEU A 195 -8.96 -3.83 -23.68
CA LEU A 195 -9.73 -2.77 -23.02
C LEU A 195 -9.25 -1.37 -23.39
N GLU A 196 -8.50 -1.21 -24.48
CA GLU A 196 -7.88 0.07 -24.86
C GLU A 196 -8.90 1.20 -25.06
N ALA A 197 -10.09 0.88 -25.57
CA ALA A 197 -11.19 1.85 -25.70
C ALA A 197 -11.66 2.45 -24.36
N PHE A 198 -11.23 1.88 -23.23
CA PHE A 198 -11.56 2.30 -21.87
C PHE A 198 -10.32 2.76 -21.09
N ALA A 199 -9.19 3.03 -21.74
CA ALA A 199 -8.04 3.66 -21.11
C ALA A 199 -8.39 5.07 -20.61
N ALA A 200 -7.81 5.50 -19.48
CA ALA A 200 -7.86 6.90 -19.11
C ALA A 200 -6.98 7.72 -20.06
N PRO A 201 -7.36 8.98 -20.37
CA PRO A 201 -6.47 9.92 -21.03
C PRO A 201 -5.13 10.00 -20.30
N GLN A 202 -4.04 9.96 -21.07
CA GLN A 202 -2.65 9.95 -20.60
C GLN A 202 -2.02 11.32 -20.75
#